data_AF-A0AAV0KH90-F1
#
_entry.id   AF-A0AAV0KH90-F1
#
_cell.length_a   1.000
_cell.length_b   1.000
_cell.length_c   1.000
_cell.angle_alpha   90.00
_cell.angle_beta   90.00
_cell.angle_gamma   90.00
#
_symmetry.space_group_name_H-M   'P 1'
#
loop_
_entity.id
_entity.type
_entity.pdbx_description
1 polymer ?
#
loop_
_entity_poly.entity_id
_entity_poly.type
_entity_poly.pdbx_seq_one_letter_code
_entity_poly.pdbx_strand_id
1 'polypeptide(L)'
;MSEFHDTQLKIAHICAEIAGNDKTLMGLWDLMDTNVEEQGKFDHVTSLVSSSLDEVSIKGCLALEVIEQTEVEVERLNALKASKMKELVLKRQNELEAIYRDVHMDIDTDAARQTLINLIESGNVELSDLLSSMDNQIANAKELALSRKEVLDKVEKWKHAYEEEKWLEDYEKDENRYSAGRGAHKNLKRAEKARILVSKIPFMVENLTSKVKGWELERDMSFQYNKSAATMSPFVHILQEHRRLQEQMAAEQEAIYGSRPKKPLGQSTTNNTMIGTPIGRRGATPLGHHHAPSTGKERRESRYHNVAPINYVALSKDDHSVSRGA
;
A
#
# COMPACT_ATOMS: atom_id res chain seq x y z
N MET A 1 -31.88 -73.18 -4.71
CA MET A 1 -31.76 -72.17 -5.80
C MET A 1 -31.83 -70.74 -5.28
N SER A 2 -32.71 -70.41 -4.32
CA SER A 2 -32.79 -69.05 -3.73
C SER A 2 -31.48 -68.57 -3.09
N GLU A 3 -30.80 -69.42 -2.30
CA GLU A 3 -29.55 -69.03 -1.59
C GLU A 3 -28.37 -68.77 -2.53
N PHE A 4 -28.30 -69.46 -3.67
CA PHE A 4 -27.22 -69.30 -4.65
C PHE A 4 -27.36 -67.99 -5.44
N HIS A 5 -28.60 -67.59 -5.73
CA HIS A 5 -28.87 -66.30 -6.38
C HIS A 5 -28.60 -65.13 -5.43
N ASP A 6 -28.90 -65.30 -4.14
CA ASP A 6 -28.63 -64.31 -3.09
C ASP A 6 -27.12 -64.12 -2.86
N THR A 7 -26.32 -65.18 -2.91
CA THR A 7 -24.84 -65.08 -2.85
C THR A 7 -24.26 -64.43 -4.10
N GLN A 8 -24.76 -64.75 -5.29
CA GLN A 8 -24.33 -64.10 -6.55
C GLN A 8 -24.60 -62.59 -6.54
N LEU A 9 -25.77 -62.16 -6.01
CA LEU A 9 -26.10 -60.74 -5.89
C LEU A 9 -25.18 -60.00 -4.91
N LYS A 10 -24.84 -60.63 -3.78
CA LYS A 10 -23.90 -60.07 -2.78
C LYS A 10 -22.49 -59.89 -3.35
N ILE A 11 -22.00 -60.89 -4.09
CA ILE A 11 -20.68 -60.80 -4.73
C ILE A 11 -20.68 -59.69 -5.79
N ALA A 12 -21.72 -59.61 -6.63
CA ALA A 12 -21.84 -58.56 -7.64
C ALA A 12 -21.87 -57.15 -7.01
N HIS A 13 -22.54 -56.97 -5.87
CA HIS A 13 -22.54 -55.71 -5.13
C HIS A 13 -21.13 -55.33 -4.63
N ILE A 14 -20.44 -56.27 -3.98
CA ILE A 14 -19.07 -56.05 -3.46
C ILE A 14 -18.10 -55.73 -4.61
N CYS A 15 -18.20 -56.43 -5.74
CA CYS A 15 -17.38 -56.13 -6.91
C CYS A 15 -17.64 -54.73 -7.48
N ALA A 16 -18.90 -54.26 -7.48
CA ALA A 16 -19.24 -52.91 -7.90
C ALA A 16 -18.67 -51.84 -6.95
N GLU A 17 -18.67 -52.11 -5.64
CA GLU A 17 -18.14 -51.23 -4.60
C GLU A 17 -16.61 -51.11 -4.70
N ILE A 18 -15.90 -52.23 -4.87
CA ILE A 18 -14.45 -52.23 -5.09
C ILE A 18 -14.08 -51.54 -6.40
N ALA A 19 -14.82 -51.78 -7.48
CA ALA A 19 -14.57 -51.09 -8.76
C ALA A 19 -14.83 -49.58 -8.66
N GLY A 20 -15.73 -49.14 -7.77
CA GLY A 20 -15.90 -47.74 -7.42
C GLY A 20 -14.69 -47.17 -6.68
N ASN A 21 -14.22 -47.89 -5.66
CA ASN A 21 -13.08 -47.49 -4.83
C ASN A 21 -11.75 -47.49 -5.60
N ASP A 22 -11.55 -48.43 -6.53
CA ASP A 22 -10.35 -48.45 -7.39
C ASP A 22 -10.31 -47.24 -8.33
N LYS A 23 -11.44 -46.83 -8.91
CA LYS A 23 -11.51 -45.62 -9.74
C LYS A 23 -11.21 -44.35 -8.94
N THR A 24 -11.73 -44.25 -7.71
CA THR A 24 -11.45 -43.09 -6.85
C THR A 24 -9.99 -43.09 -6.38
N LEU A 25 -9.44 -44.26 -6.04
CA LEU A 25 -8.05 -44.44 -5.65
C LEU A 25 -7.08 -44.07 -6.78
N MET A 26 -7.29 -44.59 -7.99
CA MET A 26 -6.49 -44.24 -9.16
C MET A 26 -6.55 -42.74 -9.48
N GLY A 27 -7.74 -42.14 -9.42
CA GLY A 27 -7.89 -40.70 -9.61
C GLY A 27 -7.17 -39.87 -8.55
N LEU A 28 -7.13 -40.34 -7.29
CA LEU A 28 -6.38 -39.69 -6.21
C LEU A 28 -4.87 -39.84 -6.37
N TRP A 29 -4.37 -40.99 -6.81
CA TRP A 29 -2.94 -41.17 -7.06
C TRP A 29 -2.42 -40.29 -8.18
N ASP A 30 -3.16 -40.20 -9.29
CA ASP A 30 -2.84 -39.33 -10.42
C ASP A 30 -2.81 -37.85 -9.97
N LEU A 31 -3.82 -37.44 -9.20
CA LEU A 31 -3.89 -36.08 -8.66
C LEU A 31 -2.76 -35.75 -7.66
N MET A 32 -2.32 -36.75 -6.89
CA MET A 32 -1.34 -36.57 -5.82
C MET A 32 0.09 -36.91 -6.23
N ASP A 33 0.33 -37.24 -7.50
CA ASP A 33 1.63 -37.73 -8.02
C ASP A 33 2.21 -38.85 -7.13
N THR A 34 1.36 -39.80 -6.69
CA THR A 34 1.78 -40.85 -5.76
C THR A 34 2.80 -41.78 -6.42
N ASN A 35 3.89 -42.10 -5.72
CA ASN A 35 4.97 -42.88 -6.31
C ASN A 35 4.53 -44.33 -6.62
N VAL A 36 5.16 -44.94 -7.63
CA VAL A 36 4.84 -46.31 -8.10
C VAL A 36 5.08 -47.40 -7.04
N GLU A 37 5.98 -47.16 -6.08
CA GLU A 37 6.25 -48.10 -4.98
C GLU A 37 5.12 -48.14 -3.95
N GLU A 38 4.45 -47.01 -3.70
CA GLU A 38 3.26 -46.90 -2.86
C GLU A 38 2.02 -47.42 -3.58
N GLN A 39 1.89 -47.14 -4.89
CA GLN A 39 0.84 -47.73 -5.73
C GLN A 39 0.95 -49.27 -5.75
N GLY A 40 2.16 -49.81 -5.83
CA GLY A 40 2.42 -51.27 -5.89
C GLY A 40 1.86 -52.06 -4.70
N LYS A 41 1.63 -51.40 -3.55
CA LYS A 41 0.99 -52.02 -2.37
C LYS A 41 -0.46 -52.41 -2.63
N PHE A 42 -1.09 -51.82 -3.65
CA PHE A 42 -2.49 -52.00 -4.02
C PHE A 42 -2.65 -52.68 -5.39
N ASP A 43 -1.58 -53.22 -5.98
CA ASP A 43 -1.63 -53.94 -7.27
C ASP A 43 -2.69 -55.05 -7.30
N HIS A 44 -2.93 -55.69 -6.15
CA HIS A 44 -3.97 -56.71 -5.99
C HIS A 44 -5.39 -56.16 -6.15
N VAL A 45 -5.64 -54.90 -5.80
CA VAL A 45 -6.90 -54.16 -5.98
C VAL A 45 -7.04 -53.67 -7.42
N THR A 46 -5.97 -53.12 -8.01
CA THR A 46 -5.99 -52.62 -9.39
C THR A 46 -6.07 -53.77 -10.42
N SER A 47 -5.48 -54.94 -10.14
CA SER A 47 -5.65 -56.13 -10.98
C SER A 47 -7.07 -56.71 -10.92
N LEU A 48 -7.84 -56.39 -9.87
CA LEU A 48 -9.19 -56.90 -9.62
C LEU A 48 -10.20 -56.39 -10.65
N VAL A 49 -10.12 -55.10 -11.00
CA VAL A 49 -11.02 -54.44 -11.95
C VAL A 49 -10.81 -54.94 -13.38
N SER A 50 -9.62 -55.47 -13.67
CA SER A 50 -9.28 -56.10 -14.95
C SER A 50 -9.58 -57.60 -15.01
N SER A 51 -9.94 -58.23 -13.88
CA SER A 51 -10.16 -59.68 -13.75
C SER A 51 -11.65 -60.05 -13.80
N SER A 52 -11.97 -61.25 -14.27
CA SER A 52 -13.37 -61.75 -14.30
C SER A 52 -13.83 -62.26 -12.93
N LEU A 53 -15.14 -62.21 -12.65
CA LEU A 53 -15.78 -62.58 -11.37
C LEU A 53 -15.33 -63.96 -10.81
N ASP A 54 -15.07 -64.92 -11.70
CA ASP A 54 -14.69 -66.29 -11.37
C ASP A 54 -13.23 -66.42 -10.89
N GLU A 55 -12.36 -65.51 -11.35
CA GLU A 55 -10.94 -65.45 -11.01
C GLU A 55 -10.68 -64.68 -9.70
N VAL A 56 -11.58 -63.75 -9.37
CA VAL A 56 -11.52 -62.85 -8.22
C VAL A 56 -11.87 -63.57 -6.90
N SER A 57 -12.78 -64.55 -6.93
CA SER A 57 -13.14 -65.38 -5.77
C SER A 57 -12.00 -66.31 -5.31
N ILE A 58 -11.12 -66.71 -6.25
CA ILE A 58 -10.04 -67.69 -6.01
C ILE A 58 -8.77 -67.03 -5.42
N LYS A 59 -8.49 -65.77 -5.77
CA LYS A 59 -7.25 -65.09 -5.37
C LYS A 59 -7.28 -64.45 -3.96
N GLY A 60 -8.40 -64.54 -3.24
CA GLY A 60 -8.53 -63.95 -1.90
C GLY A 60 -8.57 -62.41 -1.88
N CYS A 61 -8.70 -61.78 -3.05
CA CYS A 61 -8.67 -60.33 -3.21
C CYS A 61 -9.99 -59.62 -2.85
N LEU A 62 -11.05 -60.38 -2.53
CA LEU A 62 -12.28 -59.93 -1.88
C LEU A 62 -12.22 -60.08 -0.34
N ALA A 63 -11.05 -60.38 0.22
CA ALA A 63 -10.89 -60.44 1.66
C ALA A 63 -11.30 -59.10 2.28
N LEU A 64 -12.04 -59.17 3.38
CA LEU A 64 -12.51 -57.99 4.12
C LEU A 64 -11.33 -57.06 4.47
N GLU A 65 -10.16 -57.64 4.78
CA GLU A 65 -8.90 -56.93 5.02
C GLU A 65 -8.45 -56.06 3.83
N VAL A 66 -8.65 -56.51 2.58
CA VAL A 66 -8.27 -55.75 1.37
C VAL A 66 -9.20 -54.56 1.14
N ILE A 67 -10.50 -54.74 1.40
CA ILE A 67 -11.50 -53.68 1.30
C ILE A 67 -11.24 -52.62 2.37
N GLU A 68 -11.05 -53.04 3.62
CA GLU A 68 -10.70 -52.16 4.74
C GLU A 68 -9.40 -51.39 4.47
N GLN A 69 -8.38 -52.07 3.96
CA GLN A 69 -7.10 -51.43 3.60
C GLN A 69 -7.26 -50.38 2.49
N THR A 70 -8.16 -50.61 1.53
CA THR A 70 -8.46 -49.67 0.43
C THR A 70 -9.22 -48.45 0.94
N GLU A 71 -10.22 -48.65 1.81
CA GLU A 71 -10.99 -47.57 2.43
C GLU A 71 -10.09 -46.66 3.27
N VAL A 72 -9.24 -47.25 4.11
CA VAL A 72 -8.25 -46.52 4.92
C VAL A 72 -7.30 -45.70 4.04
N GLU A 73 -6.87 -46.24 2.90
CA GLU A 73 -6.01 -45.50 1.98
C GLU A 73 -6.72 -44.35 1.28
N VAL A 74 -7.98 -44.54 0.87
CA VAL A 74 -8.81 -43.47 0.31
C VAL A 74 -9.01 -42.36 1.34
N GLU A 75 -9.27 -42.69 2.60
CA GLU A 75 -9.34 -41.71 3.69
C GLU A 75 -8.01 -40.97 3.89
N ARG A 76 -6.89 -41.70 3.91
CA ARG A 76 -5.54 -41.12 4.03
C ARG A 76 -5.24 -40.16 2.89
N LEU A 77 -5.54 -40.54 1.64
CA LEU A 77 -5.33 -39.71 0.46
C LEU A 77 -6.25 -38.49 0.44
N ASN A 78 -7.50 -38.63 0.87
CA ASN A 78 -8.42 -37.50 1.01
C ASN A 78 -7.93 -36.51 2.09
N ALA A 79 -7.45 -37.02 3.23
CA ALA A 79 -6.85 -36.20 4.27
C ALA A 79 -5.58 -35.48 3.77
N LEU A 80 -4.74 -36.18 3.00
CA LEU A 80 -3.54 -35.60 2.39
C LEU A 80 -3.89 -34.52 1.35
N LYS A 81 -4.89 -34.76 0.51
CA LYS A 81 -5.42 -33.81 -0.47
C LYS A 81 -5.95 -32.55 0.23
N ALA A 82 -6.75 -32.71 1.29
CA ALA A 82 -7.26 -31.58 2.08
C ALA A 82 -6.11 -30.80 2.75
N SER A 83 -5.11 -31.49 3.30
CA SER A 83 -3.91 -30.89 3.88
C SER A 83 -3.12 -30.06 2.85
N LYS A 84 -2.88 -30.61 1.66
CA LYS A 84 -2.24 -29.91 0.55
C LYS A 84 -3.05 -28.72 0.05
N MET A 85 -4.37 -28.85 -0.01
CA MET A 85 -5.24 -27.74 -0.39
C MET A 85 -5.19 -26.61 0.62
N LYS A 86 -5.24 -26.93 1.92
CA LYS A 86 -5.08 -25.95 3.01
C LYS A 86 -3.75 -25.20 2.89
N GLU A 87 -2.66 -25.90 2.59
CA GLU A 87 -1.34 -25.29 2.33
C GLU A 87 -1.39 -24.28 1.17
N LEU A 88 -1.95 -24.67 0.02
CA LEU A 88 -2.02 -23.83 -1.17
C LEU A 88 -2.92 -22.61 -0.96
N VAL A 89 -4.11 -22.80 -0.38
CA VAL A 89 -5.04 -21.72 -0.07
C VAL A 89 -4.41 -20.72 0.90
N LEU A 90 -3.76 -21.20 1.97
CA LEU A 90 -3.06 -20.30 2.89
C LEU A 90 -1.91 -19.54 2.21
N LYS A 91 -1.21 -20.16 1.26
CA LYS A 91 -0.17 -19.47 0.48
C LYS A 91 -0.75 -18.34 -0.38
N ARG A 92 -1.86 -18.57 -1.07
CA ARG A 92 -2.56 -17.54 -1.86
C ARG A 92 -3.12 -16.43 -0.95
N GLN A 93 -3.66 -16.82 0.20
CA GLN A 93 -4.16 -15.87 1.20
C GLN A 93 -3.03 -14.99 1.75
N ASN A 94 -1.85 -15.56 2.01
CA ASN A 94 -0.66 -14.78 2.41
C ASN A 94 -0.25 -13.76 1.34
N GLU A 95 -0.25 -14.14 0.06
CA GLU A 95 0.08 -13.24 -1.06
C GLU A 95 -0.94 -12.09 -1.12
N LEU A 96 -2.22 -12.40 -1.02
CA LEU A 96 -3.30 -11.42 -0.99
C LEU A 96 -3.11 -10.41 0.14
N GLU A 97 -2.89 -10.89 1.35
CA GLU A 97 -2.65 -10.06 2.54
C GLU A 97 -1.38 -9.20 2.44
N ALA A 98 -0.32 -9.73 1.82
CA ALA A 98 0.91 -8.96 1.59
C ALA A 98 0.62 -7.75 0.69
N ILE A 99 -0.13 -7.95 -0.40
CA ILE A 99 -0.51 -6.86 -1.31
C ILE A 99 -1.33 -5.81 -0.56
N TYR A 100 -2.33 -6.23 0.21
CA TYR A 100 -3.18 -5.29 0.96
C TYR A 100 -2.43 -4.49 2.02
N ARG A 101 -1.47 -5.13 2.70
CA ARG A 101 -0.57 -4.48 3.65
C ARG A 101 0.31 -3.43 2.97
N ASP A 102 0.89 -3.77 1.81
CA ASP A 102 1.74 -2.86 1.03
C ASP A 102 0.99 -1.61 0.56
N VAL A 103 -0.32 -1.73 0.34
CA VAL A 103 -1.18 -0.60 -0.08
C VAL A 103 -1.89 0.08 1.08
N HIS A 104 -1.52 -0.23 2.32
CA HIS A 104 -2.08 0.33 3.55
C HIS A 104 -3.59 0.13 3.71
N MET A 105 -4.09 -1.03 3.30
CA MET A 105 -5.47 -1.46 3.52
C MET A 105 -5.56 -2.43 4.70
N ASP A 106 -6.62 -2.28 5.48
CA ASP A 106 -6.90 -3.12 6.65
C ASP A 106 -7.83 -4.27 6.25
N ILE A 107 -7.42 -5.49 6.59
CA ILE A 107 -8.20 -6.71 6.37
C ILE A 107 -8.15 -7.55 7.62
N ASP A 108 -9.31 -8.06 8.02
CA ASP A 108 -9.43 -9.07 9.07
C ASP A 108 -8.87 -10.41 8.57
N THR A 109 -7.55 -10.50 8.71
CA THR A 109 -6.71 -11.61 8.26
C THR A 109 -7.07 -12.92 8.95
N ASP A 110 -7.32 -12.86 10.25
CA ASP A 110 -7.57 -14.06 11.05
C ASP A 110 -8.97 -14.62 10.76
N ALA A 111 -9.99 -13.77 10.67
CA ALA A 111 -11.33 -14.23 10.31
C ALA A 111 -11.35 -14.84 8.90
N ALA A 112 -10.72 -14.18 7.92
CA ALA A 112 -10.66 -14.68 6.53
C ALA A 112 -9.96 -16.04 6.45
N ARG A 113 -8.84 -16.22 7.15
CA ARG A 113 -8.13 -17.50 7.22
C ARG A 113 -8.99 -18.59 7.84
N GLN A 114 -9.66 -18.32 8.96
CA GLN A 114 -10.52 -19.30 9.61
C GLN A 114 -11.71 -19.70 8.74
N THR A 115 -12.33 -18.74 8.04
CA THR A 115 -13.40 -19.05 7.08
C THR A 115 -12.92 -19.97 5.97
N LEU A 116 -11.73 -19.71 5.39
CA LEU A 116 -11.16 -20.55 4.34
C LEU A 116 -10.81 -21.96 4.85
N ILE A 117 -10.26 -22.08 6.06
CA ILE A 117 -9.94 -23.37 6.66
C ILE A 117 -11.21 -24.19 6.88
N ASN A 118 -12.24 -23.60 7.50
CA ASN A 118 -13.52 -24.26 7.74
C ASN A 118 -14.18 -24.70 6.43
N LEU A 119 -14.03 -23.90 5.37
CA LEU A 119 -14.58 -24.23 4.05
C LEU A 119 -13.92 -25.49 3.46
N ILE A 120 -12.60 -25.61 3.55
CA ILE A 120 -11.85 -26.79 3.08
C ILE A 120 -12.20 -28.02 3.90
N GLU A 121 -12.24 -27.89 5.23
CA GLU A 121 -12.54 -29.00 6.15
C GLU A 121 -13.99 -29.48 6.01
N SER A 122 -14.91 -28.64 5.56
CA SER A 122 -16.31 -29.02 5.30
C SER A 122 -16.50 -29.88 4.05
N GLY A 123 -15.51 -29.96 3.15
CA GLY A 123 -15.58 -30.73 1.91
C GLY A 123 -16.63 -30.26 0.89
N ASN A 124 -17.31 -29.15 1.14
CA ASN A 124 -18.49 -28.70 0.39
C ASN A 124 -18.17 -27.84 -0.86
N VAL A 125 -16.89 -27.55 -1.12
CA VAL A 125 -16.48 -26.66 -2.20
C VAL A 125 -15.53 -27.37 -3.14
N GLU A 126 -15.74 -27.17 -4.44
CA GLU A 126 -14.80 -27.61 -5.45
C GLU A 126 -13.48 -26.83 -5.31
N LEU A 127 -12.41 -27.57 -5.02
CA LEU A 127 -11.12 -27.00 -4.64
C LEU A 127 -10.49 -26.17 -5.78
N SER A 128 -10.77 -26.56 -7.04
CA SER A 128 -10.32 -25.84 -8.24
C SER A 128 -10.94 -24.44 -8.33
N ASP A 129 -12.24 -24.34 -8.07
CA ASP A 129 -12.98 -23.07 -8.10
C ASP A 129 -12.52 -22.15 -6.97
N LEU A 130 -12.25 -22.71 -5.79
CA LEU A 130 -11.71 -21.96 -4.66
C LEU A 130 -10.36 -21.30 -5.03
N LEU A 131 -9.40 -22.09 -5.55
CA LEU A 131 -8.10 -21.55 -5.95
C LEU A 131 -8.23 -20.50 -7.07
N SER A 132 -9.09 -20.75 -8.06
CA SER A 132 -9.34 -19.80 -9.14
C SER A 132 -9.94 -18.49 -8.63
N SER A 133 -10.87 -18.57 -7.67
CA SER A 133 -11.44 -17.41 -6.99
C SER A 133 -10.37 -16.61 -6.24
N MET A 134 -9.44 -17.29 -5.54
CA MET A 134 -8.34 -16.62 -4.87
C MET A 134 -7.38 -15.94 -5.86
N ASP A 135 -7.12 -16.56 -7.00
CA ASP A 135 -6.26 -15.99 -8.04
C ASP A 135 -6.88 -14.73 -8.64
N ASN A 136 -8.20 -14.72 -8.83
CA ASN A 136 -8.95 -13.53 -9.22
C ASN A 136 -8.88 -12.43 -8.13
N GLN A 137 -9.02 -12.79 -6.85
CA GLN A 137 -8.87 -11.83 -5.76
C GLN A 137 -7.46 -11.22 -5.71
N ILE A 138 -6.41 -12.03 -5.91
CA ILE A 138 -5.03 -11.56 -5.99
C ILE A 138 -4.84 -10.63 -7.19
N ALA A 139 -5.39 -10.97 -8.36
CA ALA A 139 -5.31 -10.12 -9.55
C ALA A 139 -5.99 -8.76 -9.31
N ASN A 140 -7.19 -8.76 -8.71
CA ASN A 140 -7.90 -7.55 -8.35
C ASN A 140 -7.12 -6.72 -7.31
N ALA A 141 -6.50 -7.35 -6.32
CA ALA A 141 -5.68 -6.67 -5.32
C ALA A 141 -4.43 -6.03 -5.95
N LYS A 142 -3.80 -6.69 -6.94
CA LYS A 142 -2.67 -6.13 -7.71
C LYS A 142 -3.11 -4.91 -8.52
N GLU A 143 -4.27 -4.98 -9.18
CA GLU A 143 -4.82 -3.84 -9.92
C GLU A 143 -5.12 -2.66 -8.97
N LEU A 144 -5.71 -2.96 -7.82
CA LEU A 144 -5.96 -1.98 -6.78
C LEU A 144 -4.66 -1.33 -6.30
N ALA A 145 -3.60 -2.11 -6.09
CA ALA A 145 -2.28 -1.61 -5.73
C ALA A 145 -1.71 -0.66 -6.77
N LEU A 146 -1.82 -1.00 -8.06
CA LEU A 146 -1.39 -0.12 -9.14
C LEU A 146 -2.17 1.20 -9.15
N SER A 147 -3.49 1.14 -8.96
CA SER A 147 -4.33 2.34 -8.92
C SER A 147 -4.00 3.26 -7.73
N ARG A 148 -3.68 2.69 -6.57
CA ARG A 148 -3.35 3.43 -5.34
C ARG A 148 -1.93 4.01 -5.38
N LYS A 149 -1.05 3.47 -6.21
CA LYS A 149 0.37 3.82 -6.27
C LYS A 149 0.61 5.32 -6.43
N GLU A 150 -0.11 6.00 -7.34
CA GLU A 150 0.08 7.44 -7.55
C GLU A 150 -0.24 8.26 -6.29
N VAL A 151 -1.28 7.87 -5.56
CA VAL A 151 -1.68 8.52 -4.31
C VAL A 151 -0.63 8.26 -3.23
N LEU A 152 -0.20 7.01 -3.06
CA LEU A 152 0.82 6.63 -2.07
C LEU A 152 2.17 7.30 -2.32
N ASP A 153 2.61 7.40 -3.57
CA ASP A 153 3.84 8.12 -3.94
C ASP A 153 3.78 9.61 -3.57
N LYS A 154 2.59 10.22 -3.64
CA LYS A 154 2.37 11.61 -3.21
C LYS A 154 2.30 11.73 -1.69
N VAL A 155 1.70 10.76 -1.00
CA VAL A 155 1.70 10.68 0.47
C VAL A 155 3.13 10.63 0.99
N GLU A 156 4.00 9.80 0.41
CA GLU A 156 5.39 9.67 0.87
C GLU A 156 6.19 10.98 0.67
N LYS A 157 6.00 11.66 -0.46
CA LYS A 157 6.61 12.98 -0.71
C LYS A 157 6.13 14.03 0.28
N TRP A 158 4.84 14.05 0.59
CA TRP A 158 4.27 14.96 1.58
C TRP A 158 4.79 14.65 2.98
N LYS A 159 4.86 13.37 3.36
CA LYS A 159 5.39 12.92 4.65
C LYS A 159 6.84 13.33 4.83
N HIS A 160 7.67 13.17 3.80
CA HIS A 160 9.06 13.66 3.83
C HIS A 160 9.14 15.19 4.02
N ALA A 161 8.29 15.95 3.32
CA ALA A 161 8.23 17.41 3.50
C ALA A 161 7.81 17.81 4.92
N TYR A 162 6.84 17.09 5.49
CA TYR A 162 6.39 17.27 6.87
C TYR A 162 7.46 16.91 7.90
N GLU A 163 8.25 15.85 7.68
CA GLU A 163 9.38 15.51 8.53
C GLU A 163 10.48 16.58 8.50
N GLU A 164 10.77 17.15 7.32
CA GLU A 164 11.71 18.28 7.20
C GLU A 164 11.17 19.57 7.84
N GLU A 165 9.85 19.80 7.82
CA GLU A 165 9.21 20.90 8.54
C GLU A 165 9.41 20.78 10.05
N LYS A 166 9.13 19.61 10.62
CA LYS A 166 9.35 19.34 12.04
C LYS A 166 10.81 19.51 12.43
N TRP A 167 11.73 19.00 11.61
CA TRP A 167 13.16 19.21 11.82
C TRP A 167 13.56 20.69 11.78
N LEU A 168 12.99 21.46 10.85
CA LEU A 168 13.23 22.89 10.74
C LEU A 168 12.69 23.65 11.96
N GLU A 169 11.51 23.30 12.45
CA GLU A 169 10.91 23.89 13.66
C GLU A 169 11.80 23.68 14.88
N ASP A 170 12.30 22.46 15.08
CA ASP A 170 13.25 22.13 16.15
C ASP A 170 14.56 22.90 15.99
N TYR A 171 15.08 23.03 14.77
CA TYR A 171 16.29 23.80 14.47
C TYR A 171 16.12 25.31 14.67
N GLU A 172 14.94 25.86 14.38
CA GLU A 172 14.68 27.30 14.54
C GLU A 172 14.56 27.71 16.01
N LYS A 173 14.13 26.80 16.89
CA LYS A 173 14.10 26.95 18.35
C LYS A 173 15.46 26.80 19.04
N ASP A 174 16.47 26.28 18.34
CA ASP A 174 17.82 26.10 18.89
C ASP A 174 18.56 27.44 19.01
N GLU A 175 18.74 27.93 20.24
CA GLU A 175 19.51 29.14 20.55
C GLU A 175 20.98 29.04 20.11
N ASN A 176 21.54 27.82 20.03
CA ASN A 176 22.93 27.58 19.61
C ASN A 176 23.10 27.40 18.10
N ARG A 177 22.04 27.61 17.30
CA ARG A 177 22.03 27.38 15.84
C ARG A 177 23.10 28.12 15.05
N TYR A 178 23.58 29.26 15.56
CA TYR A 178 24.62 30.08 14.95
C TYR A 178 26.00 29.94 15.63
N SER A 179 26.17 28.95 16.50
CA SER A 179 27.49 28.66 17.07
C SER A 179 28.50 28.38 15.95
N ALA A 180 29.73 28.89 16.10
CA ALA A 180 30.83 28.71 15.13
C ALA A 180 31.42 27.28 15.14
N GLY A 181 30.60 26.28 15.47
CA GLY A 181 30.97 24.88 15.54
C GLY A 181 31.17 24.24 14.17
N ARG A 182 31.99 23.19 14.12
CA ARG A 182 32.21 22.38 12.92
C ARG A 182 30.88 21.74 12.50
N GLY A 183 30.34 22.15 11.34
CA GLY A 183 29.08 21.61 10.78
C GLY A 183 27.91 22.59 10.75
N ALA A 184 28.00 23.75 11.42
CA ALA A 184 26.93 24.75 11.44
C ALA A 184 26.49 25.20 10.03
N HIS A 185 27.44 25.39 9.11
CA HIS A 185 27.13 25.76 7.72
C HIS A 185 26.33 24.69 6.96
N LYS A 186 26.43 23.40 7.34
CA LYS A 186 25.66 22.31 6.71
C LYS A 186 24.22 22.35 7.19
N ASN A 187 24.02 22.54 8.50
CA ASN A 187 22.69 22.68 9.10
C ASN A 187 21.98 23.92 8.56
N LEU A 188 22.70 25.05 8.43
CA LEU A 188 22.15 26.26 7.82
C LEU A 188 21.72 26.04 6.36
N LYS A 189 22.53 25.32 5.56
CA LYS A 189 22.17 24.94 4.20
C LYS A 189 20.97 24.00 4.13
N ARG A 190 20.84 23.06 5.08
CA ARG A 190 19.67 22.16 5.17
C ARG A 190 18.42 22.96 5.55
N ALA A 191 18.50 23.86 6.52
CA ALA A 191 17.41 24.72 6.93
C ALA A 191 16.86 25.55 5.77
N GLU A 192 17.72 26.12 4.94
CA GLU A 192 17.27 26.87 3.76
C GLU A 192 16.55 25.98 2.73
N LYS A 193 17.05 24.75 2.51
CA LYS A 193 16.36 23.77 1.65
C LYS A 193 15.02 23.33 2.24
N ALA A 194 14.96 23.12 3.55
CA ALA A 194 13.75 22.74 4.27
C ALA A 194 12.70 23.84 4.15
N ARG A 195 13.05 25.13 4.31
CA ARG A 195 12.12 26.26 4.11
C ARG A 195 11.46 26.26 2.73
N ILE A 196 12.25 26.05 1.68
CA ILE A 196 11.74 25.95 0.30
C ILE A 196 10.81 24.75 0.12
N LEU A 197 11.05 23.65 0.84
CA LEU A 197 10.20 22.47 0.81
C LEU A 197 8.90 22.71 1.59
N VAL A 198 8.99 23.30 2.77
CA VAL A 198 7.85 23.68 3.63
C VAL A 198 6.91 24.64 2.92
N SER A 199 7.45 25.63 2.18
CA SER A 199 6.63 26.56 1.40
C SER A 199 5.81 25.88 0.29
N LYS A 200 6.14 24.64 -0.08
CA LYS A 200 5.42 23.85 -1.09
C LYS A 200 4.39 22.89 -0.48
N ILE A 201 4.39 22.69 0.84
CA ILE A 201 3.48 21.77 1.52
C ILE A 201 2.00 22.07 1.19
N PRO A 202 1.50 23.32 1.24
CA PRO A 202 0.10 23.62 0.91
C PRO A 202 -0.34 23.08 -0.44
N PHE A 203 0.50 23.26 -1.46
CA PHE A 203 0.23 22.76 -2.81
C PHE A 203 0.24 21.23 -2.88
N MET A 204 1.17 20.57 -2.15
CA MET A 204 1.19 19.12 -2.07
C MET A 204 -0.09 18.58 -1.42
N VAL A 205 -0.57 19.23 -0.36
CA VAL A 205 -1.82 18.89 0.33
C VAL A 205 -3.02 19.00 -0.60
N GLU A 206 -3.17 20.11 -1.34
CA GLU A 206 -4.27 20.29 -2.29
C GLU A 206 -4.23 19.26 -3.42
N ASN A 207 -3.06 19.05 -4.04
CA ASN A 207 -2.90 18.08 -5.11
C ASN A 207 -3.26 16.66 -4.65
N LEU A 208 -2.82 16.28 -3.45
CA LEU A 208 -3.11 14.98 -2.87
C LEU A 208 -4.59 14.82 -2.52
N THR A 209 -5.22 15.85 -1.95
CA THR A 209 -6.67 15.86 -1.68
C THR A 209 -7.48 15.66 -2.97
N SER A 210 -7.12 16.37 -4.04
CA SER A 210 -7.77 16.24 -5.35
C SER A 210 -7.56 14.85 -5.95
N LYS A 211 -6.37 14.27 -5.81
CA LYS A 211 -6.06 12.92 -6.30
C LYS A 211 -6.80 11.82 -5.54
N VAL A 212 -6.88 11.93 -4.21
CA VAL A 212 -7.70 11.03 -3.38
C VAL A 212 -9.16 11.09 -3.82
N LYS A 213 -9.75 12.28 -3.91
CA LYS A 213 -11.14 12.44 -4.37
C LYS A 213 -11.38 11.89 -5.77
N GLY A 214 -10.44 12.11 -6.69
CA GLY A 214 -10.51 11.55 -8.03
C GLY A 214 -10.52 10.02 -8.03
N TRP A 215 -9.64 9.42 -7.23
CA TRP A 215 -9.57 7.96 -7.07
C TRP A 215 -10.86 7.38 -6.44
N GLU A 216 -11.41 8.06 -5.43
CA GLU A 216 -12.66 7.63 -4.77
C GLU A 216 -13.85 7.66 -5.74
N LEU A 217 -13.93 8.68 -6.60
CA LEU A 217 -14.97 8.79 -7.63
C LEU A 217 -14.83 7.73 -8.73
N GLU A 218 -13.58 7.40 -9.11
CA GLU A 218 -13.32 6.39 -10.15
C GLU A 218 -13.65 4.97 -9.67
N ARG A 219 -13.38 4.67 -8.40
CA ARG A 219 -13.50 3.32 -7.83
C ARG A 219 -14.79 3.08 -7.04
N ASP A 220 -15.60 4.12 -6.81
CA ASP A 220 -16.78 4.10 -5.94
C ASP A 220 -16.48 3.50 -4.55
N MET A 221 -15.29 3.80 -4.03
CA MET A 221 -14.77 3.29 -2.76
C MET A 221 -14.05 4.40 -2.02
N SER A 222 -14.25 4.49 -0.71
CA SER A 222 -13.52 5.46 0.12
C SER A 222 -12.04 5.07 0.24
N PHE A 223 -11.15 6.05 0.11
CA PHE A 223 -9.72 5.84 0.23
C PHE A 223 -9.33 5.70 1.70
N GLN A 224 -9.07 4.47 2.14
CA GLN A 224 -8.54 4.19 3.47
C GLN A 224 -7.02 4.22 3.46
N TYR A 225 -6.39 4.73 4.52
CA TYR A 225 -4.93 4.73 4.70
C TYR A 225 -4.62 4.43 6.16
N ASN A 226 -4.07 3.24 6.44
CA ASN A 226 -3.67 2.71 7.76
C ASN A 226 -4.68 2.98 8.91
N LYS A 227 -5.45 1.95 9.31
CA LYS A 227 -6.19 1.97 10.58
C LYS A 227 -5.25 1.72 11.76
N SER A 228 -4.81 2.77 12.43
CA SER A 228 -4.94 2.73 13.90
C SER A 228 -6.41 3.03 14.19
N ALA A 229 -7.05 2.17 14.99
CA ALA A 229 -8.49 2.18 15.23
C ALA A 229 -9.09 3.58 15.51
N ALA A 230 -10.31 3.76 15.01
CA ALA A 230 -11.23 4.90 15.13
C ALA A 230 -11.11 6.00 14.05
N THR A 231 -12.21 6.05 13.28
CA THR A 231 -12.71 7.21 12.52
C THR A 231 -12.22 7.32 11.07
N MET A 232 -13.20 7.46 10.17
CA MET A 232 -13.06 8.07 8.85
C MET A 232 -12.02 9.20 8.85
N SER A 233 -11.31 9.37 7.74
CA SER A 233 -10.55 10.58 7.43
C SER A 233 -9.30 10.90 8.28
N PRO A 234 -8.44 9.96 8.74
CA PRO A 234 -7.21 10.37 9.44
C PRO A 234 -6.29 11.19 8.54
N PHE A 235 -6.11 10.78 7.28
CA PHE A 235 -5.20 11.46 6.38
C PHE A 235 -5.71 12.85 5.94
N VAL A 236 -6.97 12.94 5.49
CA VAL A 236 -7.56 14.23 5.09
C VAL A 236 -7.72 15.16 6.30
N HIS A 237 -7.94 14.62 7.51
CA HIS A 237 -7.99 15.44 8.72
C HIS A 237 -6.60 15.95 9.13
N ILE A 238 -5.57 15.10 9.09
CA ILE A 238 -4.17 15.52 9.30
C ILE A 238 -3.78 16.59 8.28
N LEU A 239 -4.16 16.42 7.01
CA LEU A 239 -3.92 17.41 5.97
C LEU A 239 -4.67 18.74 6.23
N GLN A 240 -5.91 18.68 6.68
CA GLN A 240 -6.71 19.87 7.01
C GLN A 240 -6.21 20.57 8.29
N GLU A 241 -5.84 19.80 9.30
CA GLU A 241 -5.29 20.31 10.55
C GLU A 241 -3.93 20.95 10.31
N HIS A 242 -3.07 20.30 9.51
CA HIS A 242 -1.80 20.87 9.06
C HIS A 242 -1.99 22.20 8.32
N ARG A 243 -2.93 22.23 7.36
CA ARG A 243 -3.30 23.48 6.67
C ARG A 243 -3.74 24.57 7.67
N ARG A 244 -4.58 24.22 8.65
CA ARG A 244 -5.10 25.16 9.65
C ARG A 244 -3.98 25.70 10.54
N LEU A 245 -3.05 24.84 10.95
CA LEU A 245 -1.88 25.22 11.76
C LEU A 245 -0.96 26.14 10.95
N GLN A 246 -0.74 25.85 9.67
CA GLN A 246 0.06 26.69 8.78
C GLN A 246 -0.58 28.07 8.55
N GLU A 247 -1.90 28.13 8.38
CA GLU A 247 -2.66 29.39 8.29
C GLU A 247 -2.56 30.20 9.60
N GLN A 248 -2.61 29.54 10.76
CA GLN A 248 -2.44 30.19 12.05
C GLN A 248 -1.03 30.77 12.22
N MET A 249 0.02 30.00 11.90
CA MET A 249 1.40 30.50 11.97
C MET A 249 1.63 31.67 11.02
N ALA A 250 1.06 31.62 9.81
CA ALA A 250 1.12 32.73 8.86
C ALA A 250 0.41 33.98 9.41
N ALA A 251 -0.77 33.82 10.01
CA ALA A 251 -1.52 34.92 10.63
C ALA A 251 -0.81 35.52 11.86
N GLU A 252 -0.14 34.70 12.67
CA GLU A 252 0.68 35.16 13.80
C GLU A 252 1.92 35.93 13.33
N GLN A 253 2.62 35.44 12.29
CA GLN A 253 3.72 36.19 11.68
C GLN A 253 3.24 37.51 11.06
N GLU A 254 2.08 37.53 10.40
CA GLU A 254 1.48 38.76 9.88
C GLU A 254 1.05 39.72 11.01
N ALA A 255 0.58 39.22 12.15
CA ALA A 255 0.24 40.05 13.31
C ALA A 255 1.47 40.69 13.96
N ILE A 256 2.62 40.00 13.95
CA ILE A 256 3.88 40.47 14.55
C ILE A 256 4.67 41.38 13.60
N TYR A 257 4.72 41.04 12.30
CA TYR A 257 5.55 41.72 11.31
C TYR A 257 4.77 42.54 10.28
N GLY A 258 3.44 42.45 10.26
CA GLY A 258 2.57 43.19 9.36
C GLY A 258 2.51 44.67 9.72
N SER A 259 3.14 45.50 8.89
CA SER A 259 2.97 46.95 8.91
C SER A 259 1.57 47.30 8.40
N ARG A 260 0.58 47.38 9.30
CA ARG A 260 -0.63 48.15 9.00
C ARG A 260 -0.21 49.62 8.90
N PRO A 261 -0.51 50.34 7.80
CA PRO A 261 -0.27 51.78 7.77
C PRO A 261 -1.08 52.41 8.90
N LYS A 262 -0.38 52.92 9.92
CA LYS A 262 -1.00 53.75 10.95
C LYS A 262 -1.61 54.94 10.24
N LYS A 263 -2.94 54.97 10.13
CA LYS A 263 -3.65 56.21 9.86
C LYS A 263 -3.15 57.25 10.88
N PRO A 264 -2.74 58.45 10.46
CA PRO A 264 -2.31 59.46 11.41
C PRO A 264 -3.44 59.75 12.38
N LEU A 265 -3.06 59.89 13.64
CA LEU A 265 -3.90 60.14 14.80
C LEU A 265 -4.69 61.46 14.59
N GLY A 266 -5.86 61.35 13.98
CA GLY A 266 -6.81 62.46 13.82
C GLY A 266 -7.64 62.58 15.09
N GLN A 267 -7.53 63.71 15.77
CA GLN A 267 -8.22 64.04 17.01
C GLN A 267 -9.73 63.83 16.93
N SER A 268 -10.27 63.21 17.98
CA SER A 268 -11.68 63.19 18.30
C SER A 268 -12.15 64.60 18.68
N THR A 269 -13.18 65.11 18.00
CA THR A 269 -14.14 66.04 18.61
C THR A 269 -15.51 65.85 17.97
N THR A 270 -16.46 65.50 18.82
CA THR A 270 -17.91 65.48 18.64
C THR A 270 -18.48 66.85 18.23
N ASN A 271 -19.40 66.90 17.27
CA ASN A 271 -20.78 67.40 17.44
C ASN A 271 -21.51 67.68 16.12
N ASN A 272 -22.82 67.66 16.26
CA ASN A 272 -23.90 67.52 15.30
C ASN A 272 -24.23 68.82 14.52
N THR A 273 -24.99 68.66 13.42
CA THR A 273 -26.02 69.61 12.91
C THR A 273 -25.65 70.67 11.85
N MET A 274 -26.21 70.45 10.64
CA MET A 274 -26.88 71.40 9.70
C MET A 274 -26.11 72.33 8.73
N ILE A 275 -26.58 72.23 7.46
CA ILE A 275 -26.80 73.27 6.43
C ILE A 275 -25.62 73.71 5.55
N GLY A 276 -25.78 73.49 4.23
CA GLY A 276 -25.43 74.49 3.21
C GLY A 276 -24.45 74.08 2.10
N THR A 277 -24.93 73.43 1.04
CA THR A 277 -24.35 73.57 -0.32
C THR A 277 -24.64 74.96 -0.88
N PRO A 278 -23.77 75.57 -1.71
CA PRO A 278 -23.93 75.38 -3.16
C PRO A 278 -22.64 75.40 -4.03
N ILE A 279 -22.66 74.54 -5.06
CA ILE A 279 -22.40 74.83 -6.48
C ILE A 279 -21.18 75.70 -6.86
N GLY A 280 -20.14 75.02 -7.35
CA GLY A 280 -19.54 75.13 -8.70
C GLY A 280 -19.06 76.48 -9.25
N ARG A 281 -17.77 76.56 -9.64
CA ARG A 281 -17.31 77.12 -10.94
C ARG A 281 -15.83 76.82 -11.26
N ARG A 282 -15.65 76.58 -12.56
CA ARG A 282 -14.50 76.30 -13.46
C ARG A 282 -13.18 77.08 -13.24
N GLY A 283 -12.09 76.50 -13.78
CA GLY A 283 -10.94 77.23 -14.35
C GLY A 283 -9.58 76.63 -13.94
N ALA A 284 -8.96 75.75 -14.73
CA ALA A 284 -7.99 76.05 -15.79
C ALA A 284 -6.63 76.61 -15.29
N THR A 285 -5.58 75.82 -15.54
CA THR A 285 -4.13 76.11 -15.50
C THR A 285 -3.75 77.35 -16.34
N PRO A 286 -2.62 78.05 -16.06
CA PRO A 286 -1.34 77.69 -16.72
C PRO A 286 -0.03 78.01 -15.96
N LEU A 287 0.98 77.19 -16.30
CA LEU A 287 2.44 77.37 -16.47
C LEU A 287 3.23 78.50 -15.77
N GLY A 288 4.45 78.13 -15.35
CA GLY A 288 5.63 79.00 -15.30
C GLY A 288 6.76 78.42 -14.42
N HIS A 289 7.58 77.50 -14.95
CA HIS A 289 9.00 77.72 -15.29
C HIS A 289 9.92 78.11 -14.13
N HIS A 290 10.85 77.22 -13.76
CA HIS A 290 12.29 77.52 -13.63
C HIS A 290 13.14 76.22 -13.69
N HIS A 291 14.22 76.31 -14.46
CA HIS A 291 15.28 75.34 -14.80
C HIS A 291 16.03 74.79 -13.56
N ALA A 292 16.27 73.47 -13.40
CA ALA A 292 17.36 72.61 -13.93
C ALA A 292 18.74 72.80 -13.21
N PRO A 293 19.73 71.90 -13.38
CA PRO A 293 19.83 70.55 -12.79
C PRO A 293 21.20 70.30 -12.09
N SER A 294 21.39 69.16 -11.42
CA SER A 294 22.74 68.70 -11.03
C SER A 294 22.95 67.23 -11.35
N THR A 295 23.79 67.01 -12.37
CA THR A 295 24.81 65.97 -12.55
C THR A 295 24.90 64.90 -11.45
N GLY A 296 25.01 63.60 -11.69
CA GLY A 296 25.54 62.88 -12.83
C GLY A 296 26.53 61.81 -12.32
N LYS A 297 26.23 60.53 -12.55
CA LYS A 297 27.21 59.46 -12.85
C LYS A 297 26.50 58.15 -13.15
N GLU A 298 26.23 57.93 -14.43
CA GLU A 298 26.22 56.59 -15.01
C GLU A 298 27.67 56.14 -15.27
N ARG A 299 27.97 54.88 -14.96
CA ARG A 299 29.00 54.06 -15.61
C ARG A 299 28.78 52.61 -15.17
N ARG A 300 28.74 51.56 -15.97
CA ARG A 300 28.63 51.30 -17.41
C ARG A 300 28.42 49.77 -17.47
N GLU A 301 27.46 49.33 -18.27
CA GLU A 301 27.21 47.92 -18.57
C GLU A 301 28.36 47.32 -19.41
N SER A 302 28.72 46.07 -19.14
CA SER A 302 29.53 45.25 -20.06
C SER A 302 29.20 43.77 -19.90
N ARG A 303 28.57 43.23 -20.93
CA ARG A 303 28.31 41.81 -21.19
C ARG A 303 29.57 41.08 -21.70
N TYR A 304 29.49 39.74 -21.67
CA TYR A 304 30.35 38.71 -22.29
C TYR A 304 31.56 38.18 -21.48
N HIS A 305 31.44 36.96 -20.93
CA HIS A 305 31.97 35.72 -21.53
C HIS A 305 31.74 34.50 -20.63
N ASN A 306 31.29 33.39 -21.23
CA ASN A 306 31.27 32.04 -20.67
C ASN A 306 32.71 31.56 -20.38
N VAL A 307 32.97 31.02 -19.18
CA VAL A 307 33.99 29.98 -18.94
C VAL A 307 33.56 29.11 -17.75
N ALA A 308 33.29 27.84 -18.00
CA ALA A 308 33.30 26.80 -16.98
C ALA A 308 34.72 26.27 -16.77
N PRO A 309 35.12 25.88 -15.55
CA PRO A 309 36.13 24.85 -15.35
C PRO A 309 35.50 23.65 -14.61
N ILE A 310 35.37 22.51 -15.28
CA ILE A 310 36.36 21.41 -15.32
C ILE A 310 36.31 20.55 -14.05
N ASN A 311 35.74 19.36 -14.25
CA ASN A 311 35.83 18.16 -13.43
C ASN A 311 37.25 17.94 -12.90
N TYR A 312 37.36 17.72 -11.60
CA TYR A 312 38.43 16.89 -11.04
C TYR A 312 37.82 15.64 -10.42
N VAL A 313 37.95 14.55 -11.18
CA VAL A 313 37.97 13.18 -10.65
C VAL A 313 39.33 13.02 -9.96
N ALA A 314 39.32 12.64 -8.68
CA ALA A 314 40.51 12.10 -8.01
C ALA A 314 40.12 10.75 -7.41
N LEU A 315 40.77 9.71 -7.94
CA LEU A 315 40.65 8.31 -7.56
C LEU A 315 41.24 8.04 -6.17
N SER A 316 40.80 6.90 -5.63
CA SER A 316 41.07 6.31 -4.32
C SER A 316 42.53 6.27 -3.89
N LYS A 317 42.73 6.32 -2.58
CA LYS A 317 43.90 5.73 -1.93
C LYS A 317 43.43 4.78 -0.84
N ASP A 318 43.47 3.49 -1.18
CA ASP A 318 43.48 2.40 -0.22
C ASP A 318 44.74 2.53 0.64
N ASP A 319 44.61 2.28 1.94
CA ASP A 319 45.68 1.69 2.72
C ASP A 319 45.08 0.70 3.72
N HIS A 320 45.36 -0.57 3.46
CA HIS A 320 45.14 -1.69 4.35
C HIS A 320 46.11 -1.62 5.52
N SER A 321 45.62 -1.77 6.75
CA SER A 321 46.38 -2.47 7.79
C SER A 321 45.44 -3.23 8.72
N VAL A 322 45.36 -4.53 8.47
CA VAL A 322 44.80 -5.55 9.37
C VAL A 322 45.99 -6.30 9.98
N SER A 323 46.02 -6.37 11.32
CA SER A 323 46.54 -7.46 12.17
C SER A 323 47.03 -6.87 13.50
N ARG A 324 46.91 -7.50 14.67
CA ARG A 324 46.24 -8.70 15.18
C ARG A 324 46.57 -8.72 16.68
N GLY A 325 45.65 -9.22 17.52
CA GLY A 325 45.97 -10.01 18.72
C GLY A 325 46.50 -9.30 19.96
N ALA A 326 45.64 -9.14 20.96
CA ALA A 326 45.68 -9.85 22.24
C ALA A 326 44.42 -9.46 23.03
#